data_AF-A0A969SFF5-F1
#
_entry.id   AF-A0A969SFF5-F1
#
_cell.length_a   1.000
_cell.length_b   1.000
_cell.length_c   1.000
_cell.angle_alpha   90.00
_cell.angle_beta   90.00
_cell.angle_gamma   90.00
#
_symmetry.space_group_name_H-M   'P 1'
#
loop_
_entity.id
_entity.type
_entity.pdbx_description
1 polymer ?
#
loop_
_entity_poly.entity_id
_entity_poly.type
_entity_poly.pdbx_seq_one_letter_code
_entity_poly.pdbx_strand_id
1 'polypeptide(L)'
;MRFPILALLITQTIFAADVLVYGGSAAGIAAAITAARQGMKVSLVAPEQHLGGILVEGLGSADINNHWFQNDVAVGGFAAEFPRSLPLLIEPFAYAPFLFGRLTLPPFLRSL
;
A
#
# COMPACT_ATOMS: atom_id res chain seq x y z
N MET A 1 -33.03 -19.06 -34.61
CA MET A 1 -32.44 -17.78 -34.18
C MET A 1 -31.13 -18.08 -33.49
N ARG A 2 -29.99 -17.74 -34.11
CA ARG A 2 -28.64 -18.17 -33.71
C ARG A 2 -27.91 -16.93 -33.22
N PHE A 3 -27.91 -16.68 -31.91
CA PHE A 3 -27.15 -15.58 -31.32
C PHE A 3 -25.66 -15.97 -31.33
N PRO A 4 -24.76 -15.21 -31.98
CA PRO A 4 -23.34 -15.45 -31.82
C PRO A 4 -22.97 -14.99 -30.41
N ILE A 5 -22.57 -15.95 -29.57
CA ILE A 5 -21.91 -15.68 -28.30
C ILE A 5 -20.60 -14.98 -28.68
N LEU A 6 -20.57 -13.65 -28.57
CA LEU A 6 -19.33 -12.89 -28.57
C LEU A 6 -18.55 -13.39 -27.36
N ALA A 7 -17.54 -14.22 -27.61
CA ALA A 7 -16.61 -14.64 -26.58
C ALA A 7 -15.93 -13.37 -26.05
N LEU A 8 -16.31 -12.97 -24.83
CA LEU A 8 -15.63 -11.92 -24.09
C LEU A 8 -14.18 -12.37 -23.89
N LEU A 9 -13.28 -11.86 -24.73
CA LEU A 9 -11.85 -12.07 -24.61
C LEU A 9 -11.38 -11.26 -23.41
N ILE A 10 -11.42 -11.89 -22.23
CA ILE A 10 -10.83 -11.31 -21.02
C ILE A 10 -9.32 -11.45 -21.18
N THR A 11 -8.64 -10.39 -21.61
CA THR A 11 -7.18 -10.31 -21.53
C THR A 11 -6.80 -10.32 -20.04
N GLN A 12 -6.39 -11.48 -19.54
CA GLN A 12 -5.84 -11.62 -18.19
C GLN A 12 -4.40 -11.10 -18.18
N THR A 13 -4.18 -9.92 -17.62
CA THR A 13 -2.84 -9.41 -17.35
C THR A 13 -2.25 -10.20 -16.17
N ILE A 14 -1.34 -11.13 -16.46
CA ILE A 14 -0.60 -11.83 -15.40
C ILE A 14 0.44 -10.86 -14.83
N PHE A 15 0.24 -10.43 -13.59
CA PHE A 15 1.28 -9.70 -12.86
C PHE A 15 2.30 -10.68 -12.30
N ALA A 16 3.51 -10.69 -12.88
CA ALA A 16 4.63 -11.40 -12.30
C ALA A 16 5.13 -10.65 -11.04
N ALA A 17 4.81 -11.20 -9.87
CA ALA A 17 5.28 -10.74 -8.58
C ALA A 17 5.83 -11.92 -7.78
N ASP A 18 6.87 -11.67 -6.99
CA ASP A 18 7.38 -12.63 -6.02
C ASP A 18 6.48 -12.63 -4.77
N VAL A 19 5.88 -11.49 -4.45
CA VAL A 19 4.94 -11.30 -3.34
C VAL A 19 3.72 -10.51 -3.79
N LEU A 20 2.53 -11.04 -3.53
CA LEU A 20 1.26 -10.34 -3.68
C LEU A 20 0.70 -10.06 -2.27
N VAL A 21 0.47 -8.79 -1.96
CA VAL A 21 -0.19 -8.38 -0.73
C VAL A 21 -1.61 -7.95 -1.05
N TYR A 22 -2.59 -8.52 -0.35
CA TYR A 22 -3.99 -8.12 -0.45
C TYR A 22 -4.42 -7.41 0.84
N GLY A 23 -4.91 -6.19 0.70
CA GLY A 23 -5.37 -5.33 1.78
C GLY A 23 -4.58 -4.02 1.86
N GLY A 24 -5.29 -2.89 1.74
CA GLY A 24 -4.72 -1.54 1.76
C GLY A 24 -4.52 -0.96 3.16
N SER A 25 -4.58 -1.74 4.23
CA SER A 25 -4.39 -1.24 5.61
C SER A 25 -2.91 -0.99 5.94
N ALA A 26 -2.65 -0.35 7.08
CA ALA A 26 -1.29 -0.15 7.59
C ALA A 26 -0.43 -1.43 7.59
N ALA A 27 -1.01 -2.57 7.98
CA ALA A 27 -0.31 -3.85 8.01
C ALA A 27 0.05 -4.37 6.61
N GLY A 28 -0.87 -4.27 5.64
CA GLY A 28 -0.61 -4.70 4.26
C GLY A 28 0.48 -3.85 3.61
N ILE A 29 0.43 -2.54 3.79
CA ILE A 29 1.44 -1.64 3.24
C ILE A 29 2.80 -1.88 3.91
N ALA A 30 2.84 -2.06 5.24
CA ALA A 30 4.06 -2.42 5.97
C ALA A 30 4.72 -3.70 5.46
N ALA A 31 3.92 -4.74 5.18
CA ALA A 31 4.39 -5.98 4.60
C ALA A 31 4.94 -5.78 3.19
N ALA A 32 4.24 -5.01 2.35
CA ALA A 32 4.67 -4.71 1.00
C ALA A 32 6.00 -3.94 0.96
N ILE A 33 6.16 -2.93 1.83
CA ILE A 33 7.41 -2.17 1.97
C ILE A 33 8.55 -3.09 2.40
N THR A 34 8.32 -3.92 3.41
CA THR A 34 9.35 -4.83 3.94
C THR A 34 9.82 -5.83 2.88
N ALA A 35 8.89 -6.46 2.15
CA ALA A 35 9.22 -7.38 1.05
C ALA A 35 10.00 -6.66 -0.07
N ALA A 36 9.60 -5.43 -0.42
CA ALA A 36 10.29 -4.66 -1.43
C ALA A 36 11.69 -4.18 -0.98
N ARG A 37 11.89 -3.88 0.31
CA ARG A 37 13.22 -3.63 0.92
C ARG A 37 14.14 -4.85 0.83
N GLN A 38 13.58 -6.05 0.87
CA GLN A 38 14.31 -7.30 0.61
C GLN A 38 14.56 -7.56 -0.89
N GLY A 39 14.22 -6.62 -1.77
CA GLY A 39 14.49 -6.71 -3.20
C GLY A 39 13.45 -7.51 -4.01
N MET A 40 12.36 -7.96 -3.37
CA MET A 40 11.29 -8.71 -4.03
C MET A 40 10.46 -7.81 -4.95
N LYS A 41 9.90 -8.40 -6.02
CA LYS A 41 8.86 -7.75 -6.82
C LYS A 41 7.52 -7.89 -6.11
N VAL A 42 6.97 -6.77 -5.65
CA VAL A 42 5.74 -6.73 -4.87
C VAL A 42 4.59 -6.12 -5.66
N SER A 43 3.43 -6.76 -5.59
CA SER A 43 2.15 -6.18 -6.00
C SER A 43 1.27 -6.02 -4.77
N LEU A 44 0.66 -4.84 -4.60
CA LEU A 44 -0.30 -4.56 -3.54
C LEU A 44 -1.68 -4.37 -4.20
N VAL A 45 -2.68 -5.09 -3.71
CA VAL A 45 -4.06 -5.00 -4.19
C VAL A 45 -4.95 -4.65 -3.02
N ALA A 46 -5.79 -3.64 -3.20
CA ALA A 46 -6.68 -3.11 -2.18
C ALA A 46 -8.02 -2.77 -2.86
N PRO A 47 -9.17 -3.18 -2.31
CA PRO A 47 -10.47 -2.73 -2.82
C PRO A 47 -10.76 -1.25 -2.47
N GLU A 48 -10.02 -0.67 -1.53
CA GLU A 48 -10.24 0.69 -1.04
C GLU A 48 -9.64 1.76 -1.97
N GLN A 49 -10.29 2.93 -2.04
CA GLN A 49 -9.79 4.09 -2.80
C GLN A 49 -8.61 4.79 -2.10
N HIS A 50 -8.53 4.69 -0.78
CA HIS A 50 -7.47 5.28 0.02
C HIS A 50 -6.70 4.19 0.75
N LEU A 51 -5.41 4.07 0.43
CA LEU A 51 -4.49 3.18 1.12
C LEU A 51 -4.09 3.79 2.47
N GLY A 52 -3.96 2.96 3.50
CA GLY A 52 -3.52 3.32 4.84
C GLY A 52 -4.55 3.02 5.93
N GLY A 53 -5.82 2.89 5.57
CA GLY A 53 -6.93 2.67 6.50
C GLY A 53 -6.95 3.70 7.64
N ILE A 54 -7.22 3.23 8.86
CA ILE A 54 -7.28 4.04 10.10
C ILE A 54 -6.06 4.96 10.29
N LEU A 55 -4.88 4.56 9.77
CA LEU A 55 -3.67 5.36 9.88
C LEU A 55 -3.73 6.66 9.08
N VAL A 56 -4.39 6.68 7.91
CA VAL A 56 -4.60 7.89 7.09
C VAL A 56 -5.94 8.55 7.35
N GLU A 57 -6.92 7.84 7.91
CA GLU A 57 -8.24 8.36 8.26
C GLU A 57 -8.26 9.16 9.58
N GLY A 58 -7.10 9.60 10.06
CA GLY A 58 -6.98 10.57 11.16
C GLY A 58 -6.76 9.98 12.55
N LEU A 59 -6.67 8.65 12.68
CA LEU A 59 -6.40 7.99 13.97
C LEU A 59 -4.94 7.56 14.15
N GLY A 60 -4.12 7.58 13.10
CA GLY A 60 -2.73 7.12 13.16
C GLY A 60 -1.78 7.93 14.05
N SER A 61 -2.08 9.20 14.31
CA SER A 61 -1.28 10.08 15.19
C SER A 61 -2.01 10.47 16.47
N ALA A 62 -3.23 9.96 16.68
CA ALA A 62 -4.09 10.40 17.77
C ALA A 62 -3.64 9.90 19.15
N ASP A 63 -2.77 8.87 19.21
CA ASP A 63 -2.29 8.29 20.47
C ASP A 63 -0.86 8.74 20.85
N ILE A 64 -0.16 9.45 19.96
CA ILE A 64 1.19 9.97 20.22
C ILE A 64 1.07 11.42 20.69
N ASN A 65 1.59 11.71 21.88
CA ASN A 65 1.62 13.02 22.50
C ASN A 65 0.25 13.70 22.66
N ASN A 66 -0.84 12.95 22.63
CA ASN A 66 -2.22 13.43 22.87
C ASN A 66 -2.65 13.29 24.35
N HIS A 67 -1.68 13.31 25.26
CA HIS A 67 -1.88 13.16 26.70
C HIS A 67 -0.99 14.17 27.46
N TRP A 68 -1.14 14.23 28.79
CA TRP A 68 -0.41 15.16 29.65
C TRP A 68 1.12 14.89 29.75
N PHE A 69 1.57 13.75 29.24
CA PHE A 69 2.99 13.38 29.14
C PHE A 69 3.35 13.04 27.69
N GLN A 70 4.62 13.25 27.33
CA GLN A 70 5.13 12.93 25.99
C GLN A 70 5.57 11.46 25.92
N ASN A 71 5.09 10.75 24.91
CA ASN A 71 5.35 9.31 24.68
C ASN A 71 5.99 9.03 23.31
N ASP A 72 6.37 10.05 22.55
CA ASP A 72 7.01 9.90 21.23
C ASP A 72 8.32 9.12 21.29
N VAL A 73 9.07 9.21 22.39
CA VAL A 73 10.31 8.44 22.62
C VAL A 73 10.08 6.93 22.64
N ALA A 74 8.85 6.45 22.87
CA ALA A 74 8.50 5.04 22.85
C ALA A 74 8.27 4.51 21.42
N VAL A 75 8.08 5.40 20.44
CA VAL A 75 7.78 5.04 19.05
C VAL A 75 9.01 5.34 18.20
N GLY A 76 9.68 4.27 17.75
CA GLY A 76 10.92 4.36 16.97
C GLY A 76 10.98 3.39 15.80
N GLY A 77 12.10 3.43 15.09
CA GLY A 77 12.36 2.55 13.95
C GLY A 77 11.28 2.64 12.87
N PHE A 78 10.92 1.49 12.31
CA PHE A 78 9.94 1.40 11.22
C PHE A 78 8.57 1.98 11.61
N ALA A 79 8.15 1.86 12.87
CA ALA A 79 6.86 2.37 13.33
C ALA A 79 6.79 3.91 13.33
N ALA A 80 7.91 4.61 13.56
CA ALA A 80 7.99 6.07 13.47
C ALA A 80 8.21 6.55 12.01
N GLU A 81 8.85 5.73 11.20
CA GLU A 81 9.17 6.01 9.81
C GLU A 81 7.94 5.85 8.90
N PHE A 82 7.20 4.75 9.08
CA PHE A 82 6.12 4.32 8.21
C PHE A 82 5.03 5.40 8.01
N PRO A 83 4.45 6.01 9.07
CA PRO A 83 3.42 7.03 8.90
C PRO A 83 3.88 8.28 8.13
N ARG A 84 5.17 8.64 8.23
CA ARG A 84 5.75 9.79 7.51
C ARG A 84 5.96 9.49 6.04
N SER A 85 6.32 8.24 5.72
CA SER A 85 6.55 7.79 4.34
C SER A 85 5.26 7.54 3.57
N LEU A 86 4.16 7.25 4.26
CA LEU A 86 2.92 6.78 3.66
C LEU A 86 2.27 7.77 2.66
N PRO A 87 2.17 9.09 2.92
CA PRO A 87 1.60 10.02 1.94
C PRO A 87 2.35 10.01 0.60
N LEU A 88 3.67 9.82 0.61
CA LEU A 88 4.51 9.76 -0.60
C LEU A 88 4.28 8.48 -1.42
N LEU A 89 3.75 7.44 -0.80
CA LEU A 89 3.45 6.15 -1.44
C LEU A 89 2.06 6.14 -2.10
N ILE A 90 1.14 6.99 -1.66
CA ILE A 90 -0.28 6.99 -2.08
C ILE A 90 -0.50 7.85 -3.34
N GLU A 91 0.23 8.97 -3.47
CA GLU A 91 0.12 9.89 -4.63
C GLU A 91 0.18 9.20 -6.01
N PRO A 92 1.04 8.20 -6.28
CA PRO A 92 1.02 7.47 -7.55
C PRO A 92 -0.12 6.44 -7.71
N PHE A 93 -0.89 6.13 -6.66
CA PHE A 93 -1.94 5.09 -6.66
C PHE A 93 -3.37 5.65 -6.78
N ALA A 94 -3.56 6.95 -6.50
CA ALA A 94 -4.87 7.58 -6.28
C ALA A 94 -5.81 7.71 -7.51
N TYR A 95 -5.39 7.36 -8.73
CA TYR A 95 -6.12 7.75 -9.95
C TYR A 95 -6.69 6.62 -10.82
N ALA A 96 -6.95 5.44 -10.27
CA ALA A 96 -7.62 4.42 -11.06
C ALA A 96 -8.44 3.44 -10.22
N PRO A 97 -9.79 3.47 -10.35
CA PRO A 97 -10.69 2.64 -9.53
C PRO A 97 -10.55 1.13 -9.77
N PHE A 98 -9.71 0.71 -10.74
CA PHE A 98 -9.46 -0.70 -11.08
C PHE A 98 -8.05 -0.98 -11.60
N LEU A 99 -7.03 -0.12 -11.38
CA LEU A 99 -5.68 -0.50 -11.80
C LEU A 99 -5.08 -1.48 -10.79
N PHE A 100 -4.93 -2.73 -11.23
CA PHE A 100 -3.85 -3.59 -10.77
C PHE A 100 -2.53 -2.89 -11.11
N GLY A 101 -2.02 -2.11 -10.17
CA GLY A 101 -0.78 -1.35 -10.30
C GLY A 101 0.39 -2.12 -9.70
N ARG A 102 1.47 -2.29 -10.48
CA ARG A 102 2.76 -2.77 -9.96
C ARG A 102 3.31 -1.72 -9.00
N LEU A 103 3.40 -2.03 -7.71
CA LEU A 103 4.11 -1.19 -6.75
C LEU A 103 5.62 -1.29 -7.03
N THR A 104 6.11 -0.46 -7.94
CA THR A 104 7.55 -0.28 -8.09
C THR A 104 7.94 0.84 -7.14
N LEU A 105 8.46 0.48 -5.96
CA LEU A 105 8.98 1.49 -5.03
C LEU A 105 9.96 2.41 -5.77
N PRO A 106 9.80 3.73 -5.67
CA PRO A 106 10.80 4.68 -6.15
C PRO A 106 12.18 4.32 -5.59
N PRO A 107 13.28 4.51 -6.36
CA PRO A 107 14.62 4.15 -5.91
C PRO A 107 15.02 4.70 -4.53
N PHE A 108 14.48 5.86 -4.13
CA PHE A 108 14.77 6.50 -2.84
C PHE A 108 14.15 5.80 -1.62
N LEU A 109 13.12 4.95 -1.81
CA LEU A 109 12.50 4.17 -0.73
C LEU A 109 13.21 2.84 -0.47
N ARG A 110 14.21 2.48 -1.29
CA ARG A 110 15.12 1.35 -1.02
C ARG A 110 16.23 1.70 -0.02
N SER A 111 16.45 2.98 0.25
CA SER A 111 17.58 3.49 1.06
C SER A 111 17.18 4.12 2.40
N LEU A 112 15.87 4.23 2.69
CA LEU A 112 15.35 4.45 4.04
C LEU A 112 15.21 3.09 4.72
#